data_AF-A0A918CR16-F1
#
_entry.id   AF-A0A918CR16-F1
#
_cell.length_a   1.000
_cell.length_b   1.000
_cell.length_c   1.000
_cell.angle_alpha   90.00
_cell.angle_beta   90.00
_cell.angle_gamma   90.00
#
_symmetry.space_group_name_H-M   'P 1'
#
loop_
_entity.id
_entity.type
_entity.pdbx_description
1 polymer ?
#
loop_
_entity_poly.entity_id
_entity_poly.type
_entity_poly.pdbx_seq_one_letter_code
_entity_poly.pdbx_strand_id
1 'polypeptide(L)'
;MGAEEAFRAAGGWLDAYANSLYRSVKNARDGESLAARLDAADSLGSLLEFLFALDRRPRPYNKYLRWELTHHPLPGWDTAALLDAVEHIAATADVLAQRALFARVEPVARTAGHGEVLDDWGEDLLLMRPGG
;
A
#
# COMPACT_ATOMS: atom_id res chain seq x y z
N MET A 1 -18.95 -6.90 -3.16
CA MET A 1 -18.81 -5.81 -4.15
C MET A 1 -18.96 -6.40 -5.54
N GLY A 2 -19.56 -5.65 -6.47
CA GLY A 2 -19.56 -6.05 -7.89
C GLY A 2 -18.12 -6.04 -8.44
N ALA A 3 -17.84 -6.81 -9.49
CA ALA A 3 -16.49 -6.87 -10.07
C ALA A 3 -16.00 -5.50 -10.56
N GLU A 4 -16.87 -4.75 -11.25
CA GLU A 4 -16.58 -3.41 -11.77
C GLU A 4 -16.46 -2.34 -10.67
N GLU A 5 -17.25 -2.49 -9.60
CA GLU A 5 -17.16 -1.64 -8.41
C GLU A 5 -15.83 -1.85 -7.69
N ALA A 6 -15.45 -3.11 -7.46
CA ALA A 6 -14.19 -3.48 -6.82
C ALA A 6 -12.99 -3.02 -7.65
N PHE A 7 -13.02 -3.16 -8.97
CA PHE A 7 -11.97 -2.68 -9.87
C PHE A 7 -11.80 -1.16 -9.78
N ARG A 8 -12.89 -0.39 -9.89
CA ARG A 8 -12.81 1.09 -9.77
C ARG A 8 -12.31 1.54 -8.41
N ALA A 9 -12.80 0.90 -7.34
CA ALA A 9 -12.35 1.19 -5.98
C ALA A 9 -10.85 0.89 -5.82
N ALA A 10 -10.38 -0.26 -6.30
CA ALA A 10 -8.97 -0.64 -6.24
C ALA A 10 -8.07 0.38 -6.94
N GLY A 11 -8.45 0.88 -8.13
CA GLY A 11 -7.70 1.93 -8.81
C GLY A 11 -7.56 3.21 -7.98
N GLY A 12 -8.64 3.69 -7.38
CA GLY A 12 -8.60 4.88 -6.50
C GLY A 12 -7.77 4.67 -5.24
N TRP A 13 -7.84 3.48 -4.62
CA TRP A 13 -7.03 3.16 -3.45
C TRP A 13 -5.54 3.00 -3.77
N LEU A 14 -5.21 2.49 -4.97
CA LEU A 14 -3.83 2.39 -5.43
C LEU A 14 -3.20 3.78 -5.62
N ASP A 15 -3.93 4.70 -6.24
CA ASP A 15 -3.48 6.09 -6.40
C ASP A 15 -3.30 6.79 -5.04
N ALA A 16 -4.28 6.63 -4.13
CA ALA A 16 -4.18 7.16 -2.77
C ALA A 16 -2.98 6.57 -1.99
N TYR A 17 -2.70 5.27 -2.15
CA TYR A 17 -1.52 4.62 -1.59
C TYR A 17 -0.23 5.22 -2.14
N ALA A 18 -0.11 5.34 -3.46
CA ALA A 18 1.05 5.92 -4.13
C ALA A 18 1.29 7.36 -3.67
N ASN A 19 0.24 8.17 -3.58
CA ASN A 19 0.34 9.56 -3.14
C ASN A 19 0.84 9.72 -1.70
N SER A 20 0.27 8.98 -0.75
CA SER A 20 0.72 9.02 0.64
C SER A 20 2.13 8.44 0.80
N LEU A 21 2.47 7.37 0.07
CA LEU A 21 3.83 6.81 0.08
C LEU A 21 4.85 7.82 -0.47
N TYR A 22 4.60 8.42 -1.63
CA TYR A 22 5.45 9.45 -2.23
C TYR A 22 5.70 10.59 -1.24
N ARG A 23 4.63 11.11 -0.61
CA ARG A 23 4.74 12.16 0.41
C ARG A 23 5.55 11.70 1.62
N SER A 24 5.36 10.48 2.10
CA SER A 24 6.13 9.95 3.24
C SER A 24 7.63 9.93 2.92
N VAL A 25 8.01 9.38 1.78
CA VAL A 25 9.42 9.30 1.35
C VAL A 25 10.00 10.70 1.13
N LYS A 26 9.24 11.61 0.51
CA LYS A 26 9.65 13.00 0.30
C LYS A 26 9.85 13.74 1.63
N ASN A 27 8.91 13.63 2.56
CA ASN A 27 9.02 14.23 3.89
C ASN A 27 10.19 13.66 4.68
N ALA A 28 10.45 12.34 4.58
CA ALA A 28 11.62 11.72 5.21
C ALA A 28 12.93 12.27 4.65
N ARG A 29 13.03 12.43 3.32
CA ARG A 29 14.18 13.06 2.65
C ARG A 29 14.37 14.51 3.10
N ASP A 30 13.28 15.24 3.28
CA ASP A 30 13.30 16.65 3.64
C ASP A 30 13.47 16.86 5.18
N GLY A 31 13.56 15.78 5.97
CA GLY A 31 13.79 15.83 7.43
C GLY A 31 12.53 15.98 8.29
N GLU A 32 11.35 16.00 7.67
CA GLU A 32 10.05 16.21 8.31
C GLU A 32 9.49 14.91 8.91
N SER A 33 10.10 14.47 10.01
CA SER A 33 9.86 13.14 10.61
C SER A 33 8.41 12.86 10.99
N LEU A 34 7.70 13.84 11.56
CA LEU A 34 6.29 13.65 11.93
C LEU A 34 5.39 13.53 10.69
N ALA A 35 5.60 14.39 9.69
CA ALA A 35 4.84 14.36 8.45
C ALA A 35 5.08 13.03 7.70
N ALA A 36 6.34 12.56 7.64
CA ALA A 36 6.69 11.26 7.07
C ALA A 36 5.95 10.11 7.76
N ARG A 37 5.84 10.13 9.08
CA ARG A 37 5.11 9.11 9.86
C ARG A 37 3.60 9.12 9.66
N LEU A 38 2.99 10.30 9.57
CA LEU A 38 1.56 10.42 9.28
C LEU A 38 1.25 9.90 7.87
N ASP A 39 2.06 10.31 6.89
CA ASP A 39 1.90 9.87 5.50
C ASP A 39 2.16 8.37 5.32
N ALA A 40 3.10 7.79 6.07
CA ALA A 40 3.30 6.35 6.08
C ALA A 40 2.08 5.61 6.67
N ALA A 41 1.45 6.14 7.72
CA ALA A 41 0.24 5.53 8.28
C ALA A 41 -0.95 5.62 7.32
N ASP A 42 -1.13 6.75 6.64
CA ASP A 42 -2.17 6.95 5.63
C ASP A 42 -1.95 6.02 4.42
N SER A 43 -0.70 5.83 3.97
CA SER A 43 -0.38 4.92 2.88
C SER A 43 -0.76 3.48 3.22
N LEU A 44 -0.44 2.99 4.42
CA LEU A 44 -0.85 1.66 4.88
C LEU A 44 -2.38 1.49 4.91
N GLY A 45 -3.10 2.57 5.25
CA GLY A 45 -4.55 2.60 5.19
C GLY A 45 -5.07 2.30 3.78
N SER A 46 -4.63 3.09 2.80
CA SER A 46 -5.01 2.95 1.40
C SER A 46 -4.54 1.63 0.79
N LEU A 47 -3.35 1.14 1.16
CA LEU A 47 -2.84 -0.15 0.71
C LEU A 47 -3.77 -1.30 1.13
N LEU A 48 -4.20 -1.32 2.39
CA LEU A 48 -5.09 -2.38 2.85
C LEU A 48 -6.44 -2.33 2.13
N GLU A 49 -7.01 -1.14 1.90
CA GLU A 49 -8.24 -1.02 1.09
C GLU A 49 -8.04 -1.55 -0.33
N PHE A 50 -6.92 -1.21 -0.97
CA PHE A 50 -6.55 -1.72 -2.29
C PHE A 50 -6.50 -3.26 -2.31
N LEU A 51 -5.76 -3.87 -1.40
CA LEU A 51 -5.58 -5.33 -1.38
C LEU A 51 -6.88 -6.09 -1.11
N PHE A 52 -7.72 -5.59 -0.19
CA PHE A 52 -9.03 -6.19 0.08
C PHE A 52 -9.99 -6.00 -1.11
N ALA A 53 -9.95 -4.85 -1.79
CA ALA A 53 -10.72 -4.61 -3.00
C ALA A 53 -10.35 -5.58 -4.14
N LEU A 54 -9.06 -5.89 -4.33
CA LEU A 54 -8.62 -6.91 -5.30
C LEU A 54 -9.24 -8.28 -5.03
N ASP A 55 -9.41 -8.64 -3.76
CA ASP A 55 -10.07 -9.88 -3.35
C ASP A 55 -11.60 -9.74 -3.21
N ARG A 56 -12.16 -8.60 -3.62
CA ARG A 56 -13.60 -8.26 -3.59
C ARG A 56 -14.24 -8.36 -2.20
N ARG A 57 -13.45 -8.17 -1.15
CA ARG A 57 -13.87 -8.14 0.24
C ARG A 57 -13.74 -6.73 0.82
N PRO A 58 -14.60 -6.32 1.77
CA PRO A 58 -14.36 -5.10 2.53
C PRO A 58 -13.18 -5.31 3.47
N ARG A 59 -12.38 -4.27 3.71
CA ARG A 59 -11.38 -4.29 4.77
C ARG A 59 -12.07 -4.39 6.14
N PRO A 60 -11.61 -5.28 7.04
CA PRO A 60 -12.15 -5.35 8.40
C PRO A 60 -11.69 -4.15 9.23
N TYR A 61 -12.36 -3.91 10.37
CA TYR A 61 -11.81 -3.00 11.37
C TYR A 61 -10.41 -3.44 11.81
N ASN A 62 -9.52 -2.48 12.09
CA ASN A 62 -8.12 -2.77 12.43
C ASN A 62 -7.94 -3.79 13.57
N LYS A 63 -8.84 -3.78 14.58
CA LYS A 63 -8.82 -4.75 15.69
C LYS A 63 -9.02 -6.21 15.25
N TYR A 64 -9.58 -6.43 14.06
CA TYR A 64 -9.80 -7.76 13.48
C TYR A 64 -8.86 -8.08 12.32
N LEU A 65 -8.01 -7.14 11.88
CA LEU A 65 -7.17 -7.32 10.68
C LEU A 65 -6.28 -8.57 10.76
N ARG A 66 -5.58 -8.75 11.89
CA ARG A 66 -4.73 -9.93 12.10
C ARG A 66 -5.55 -11.22 12.06
N TRP A 67 -6.70 -11.25 12.73
CA TRP A 67 -7.58 -12.41 12.73
C TRP A 67 -8.07 -12.74 11.31
N GLU A 68 -8.55 -11.73 10.58
CA GLU A 68 -9.05 -11.87 9.21
C GLU A 68 -7.97 -12.45 8.28
N LEU A 69 -6.77 -11.89 8.28
CA LEU A 69 -5.69 -12.33 7.39
C LEU A 69 -5.12 -13.70 7.77
N THR A 70 -5.25 -14.13 9.03
CA THR A 70 -4.86 -15.48 9.45
C THR A 70 -5.86 -16.54 8.99
N HIS A 71 -7.17 -16.24 9.02
CA HIS A 71 -8.22 -17.20 8.66
C HIS A 71 -8.62 -17.14 7.18
N HIS A 72 -8.45 -15.97 6.56
CA HIS A 72 -8.84 -15.67 5.19
C HIS A 72 -7.73 -14.85 4.51
N PRO A 73 -6.55 -15.47 4.25
CA PRO A 73 -5.38 -14.78 3.71
C PRO A 73 -5.67 -14.16 2.35
N LEU A 74 -5.02 -13.03 2.06
CA LEU A 74 -5.09 -12.38 0.76
C LEU A 74 -4.31 -13.21 -0.28
N PRO A 75 -4.89 -13.52 -1.46
CA PRO A 75 -4.20 -14.28 -2.49
C PRO A 75 -2.86 -13.64 -2.89
N GLY A 76 -1.79 -14.44 -2.93
CA GLY A 76 -0.45 -13.97 -3.34
C GLY A 76 0.32 -13.20 -2.26
N TRP A 77 -0.24 -13.03 -1.06
CA TRP A 77 0.42 -12.38 0.08
C TRP A 77 0.77 -13.38 1.17
N ASP A 78 1.99 -13.27 1.69
CA ASP A 78 2.36 -13.89 2.96
C ASP A 78 1.80 -13.03 4.09
N THR A 79 0.85 -13.58 4.86
CA THR A 79 0.16 -12.87 5.93
C THR A 79 1.11 -12.36 7.02
N ALA A 80 2.09 -13.17 7.44
CA ALA A 80 3.01 -12.78 8.50
C ALA A 80 3.91 -11.63 8.02
N ALA A 81 4.53 -11.79 6.85
CA ALA A 81 5.40 -10.76 6.28
C ALA A 81 4.65 -9.45 5.99
N LEU A 82 3.39 -9.51 5.56
CA LEU A 82 2.57 -8.32 5.36
C LEU A 82 2.29 -7.60 6.69
N LEU A 83 1.86 -8.34 7.72
CA LEU A 83 1.57 -7.76 9.03
C LEU A 83 2.82 -7.16 9.69
N ASP A 84 3.96 -7.85 9.58
CA ASP A 84 5.24 -7.37 10.12
C ASP A 84 5.69 -6.08 9.41
N ALA A 85 5.53 -5.99 8.08
CA ALA A 85 5.82 -4.78 7.33
C ALA A 85 4.88 -3.62 7.72
N VAL A 86 3.58 -3.87 7.86
CA VAL A 86 2.59 -2.88 8.29
C VAL A 86 2.93 -2.35 9.69
N GLU A 87 3.24 -3.24 10.63
CA GLU A 87 3.59 -2.87 12.00
C GLU A 87 4.87 -2.04 12.05
N HIS A 88 5.91 -2.47 11.32
CA HIS A 88 7.18 -1.76 11.26
C HIS A 88 7.05 -0.36 10.65
N ILE A 89 6.36 -0.23 9.50
CA ILE A 89 6.17 1.04 8.81
C ILE A 89 5.32 1.99 9.65
N ALA A 90 4.24 1.52 10.29
CA ALA A 90 3.40 2.36 11.15
C ALA A 90 4.19 2.92 12.36
N ALA A 91 5.13 2.14 12.90
CA ALA A 91 5.96 2.55 14.01
C ALA A 91 7.06 3.55 13.61
N THR A 92 7.64 3.41 12.42
CA THR A 92 8.93 4.03 12.09
C THR A 92 8.92 4.94 10.87
N ALA A 93 8.01 4.73 9.93
CA ALA A 93 8.08 5.24 8.56
C ALA A 93 9.40 4.92 7.83
N ASP A 94 10.03 3.78 8.15
CA ASP A 94 11.28 3.36 7.51
C ASP A 94 11.15 3.35 5.99
N VAL A 95 11.96 4.18 5.32
CA VAL A 95 11.87 4.41 3.87
C VAL A 95 12.22 3.15 3.09
N LEU A 96 13.17 2.34 3.58
CA LEU A 96 13.58 1.11 2.91
C LEU A 96 12.46 0.06 2.96
N ALA A 97 11.80 -0.09 4.10
CA ALA A 97 10.66 -0.97 4.28
C ALA A 97 9.47 -0.52 3.42
N GLN A 98 9.18 0.79 3.36
CA GLN A 98 8.14 1.35 2.50
C GLN A 98 8.40 1.04 1.02
N ARG A 99 9.63 1.24 0.53
CA ARG A 99 10.04 0.92 -0.84
C ARG A 99 10.04 -0.58 -1.14
N ALA A 100 10.47 -1.40 -0.19
CA ALA A 100 10.44 -2.85 -0.31
C ALA A 100 8.99 -3.38 -0.40
N LEU A 101 8.06 -2.79 0.36
CA LEU A 101 6.64 -3.11 0.27
C LEU A 101 6.08 -2.67 -1.09
N PHE A 102 6.39 -1.46 -1.55
CA PHE A 102 5.98 -0.99 -2.88
C PHE A 102 6.46 -1.91 -4.02
N ALA A 103 7.70 -2.40 -3.95
CA ALA A 103 8.22 -3.36 -4.93
C ALA A 103 7.42 -4.68 -5.01
N ARG A 104 6.69 -5.04 -3.95
CA ARG A 104 5.74 -6.17 -3.95
C ARG A 104 4.35 -5.76 -4.45
N VAL A 105 3.90 -4.55 -4.14
CA VAL A 105 2.59 -4.03 -4.55
C VAL A 105 2.52 -3.77 -6.05
N GLU A 106 3.55 -3.17 -6.63
CA GLU A 106 3.59 -2.81 -8.05
C GLU A 106 3.26 -3.98 -9.00
N PRO A 107 3.92 -5.15 -8.93
CA PRO A 107 3.57 -6.27 -9.80
C PRO A 107 2.15 -6.79 -9.56
N VAL A 108 1.66 -6.79 -8.31
CA VAL A 108 0.29 -7.18 -7.99
C VAL A 108 -0.72 -6.25 -8.65
N ALA A 109 -0.49 -4.93 -8.58
CA ALA A 109 -1.34 -3.94 -9.23
C ALA A 109 -1.36 -4.10 -10.75
N ARG A 110 -0.19 -4.30 -11.36
CA ARG A 110 -0.08 -4.51 -12.82
C ARG A 110 -0.78 -5.79 -13.27
N THR A 111 -0.60 -6.91 -12.56
CA THR A 111 -1.30 -8.17 -12.85
C THR A 111 -2.82 -8.05 -12.67
N ALA A 112 -3.28 -7.23 -11.73
CA ALA A 112 -4.70 -6.96 -11.52
C ALA A 112 -5.31 -5.99 -12.55
N GLY A 113 -4.53 -5.45 -13.49
CA GLY A 113 -5.01 -4.53 -14.52
C GLY A 113 -5.00 -3.04 -14.10
N HIS A 114 -4.34 -2.68 -13.01
CA HIS A 114 -4.20 -1.31 -12.52
C HIS A 114 -2.86 -0.66 -12.88
N GLY A 115 -2.17 -1.17 -13.92
CA GLY A 115 -0.87 -0.65 -14.33
C GLY A 115 -0.91 0.83 -14.73
N GLU A 116 -1.95 1.25 -15.44
CA GLU A 116 -2.12 2.63 -15.93
C GLU A 116 -2.11 3.65 -14.78
N VAL A 117 -2.72 3.31 -13.63
CA VAL A 117 -2.71 4.16 -12.43
C VAL A 117 -1.27 4.46 -11.97
N LEU A 118 -0.36 3.48 -12.05
CA LEU A 118 1.04 3.68 -11.69
C LEU A 118 1.82 4.38 -12.81
N ASP A 119 1.45 4.15 -14.07
CA ASP A 119 2.12 4.75 -15.22
C ASP A 119 1.85 6.27 -15.31
N ASP A 120 0.67 6.72 -14.87
CA ASP A 120 0.31 8.15 -14.77
C ASP A 120 1.22 8.95 -13.82
N TRP A 121 1.89 8.29 -12.88
CA TRP A 121 2.88 8.93 -11.99
C TRP A 121 4.21 9.25 -12.67
N GLY A 122 4.49 8.67 -13.84
CA GLY A 122 5.71 8.93 -14.60
C GLY A 122 7.00 8.75 -13.78
N GLU A 123 7.85 9.77 -13.78
CA GLU A 123 9.15 9.73 -13.08
C GLU A 123 9.03 9.78 -11.56
N ASP A 124 7.94 10.35 -11.00
CA ASP A 124 7.72 10.40 -9.55
C ASP A 124 7.60 8.99 -8.95
N LEU A 125 7.20 8.01 -9.76
CA LEU A 125 7.15 6.60 -9.36
C LEU A 125 8.52 6.05 -8.93
N LEU A 126 9.61 6.60 -9.47
CA LEU A 126 10.98 6.16 -9.15
C LEU A 126 11.29 6.37 -7.66
N LEU A 127 10.76 7.42 -7.03
CA LEU A 127 11.00 7.71 -5.61
C LEU A 127 10.46 6.61 -4.69
N MET A 128 9.43 5.90 -5.13
CA MET A 128 8.77 4.81 -4.38
C MET A 128 9.42 3.44 -4.62
N ARG A 129 10.22 3.29 -5.67
CA ARG A 129 10.93 2.05 -5.98
C ARG A 129 12.23 1.93 -5.16
N PRO A 130 12.73 0.71 -4.90
CA PRO A 130 14.05 0.53 -4.34
C PRO A 130 15.13 1.18 -5.20
N GLY A 131 16.05 1.91 -4.57
CA GLY A 131 17.18 2.56 -5.25
C GLY A 131 16.89 3.91 -5.91
N GLY A 132 15.65 4.41 -5.85
CA GLY A 132 15.33 5.79 -6.21
C GLY A 132 15.56 6.78 -5.08
#